data_AF-A0A7X4FBJ7-F1
#
_entry.id   AF-A0A7X4FBJ7-F1
#
_cell.length_a   1.000
_cell.length_b   1.000
_cell.length_c   1.000
_cell.angle_alpha   90.00
_cell.angle_beta   90.00
_cell.angle_gamma   90.00
#
_symmetry.space_group_name_H-M   'P 1'
#
loop_
_entity.id
_entity.type
_entity.pdbx_description
1 polymer ?
#
loop_
_entity_poly.entity_id
_entity_poly.type
_entity_poly.pdbx_seq_one_letter_code
_entity_poly.pdbx_strand_id
1 'polypeptide(L)'
;MKNNQTDFLRIGQQKGYIELLNEGTTIHYIAPDKKYRFTDPEEKVRARFYVELIEHFQYSQNRIDLEVRVPRRTPSDLADIVVFQDDGKKDPFIVVECKKDEISEAEFKQAIEQAFGNCNSLRGHYAIVVAGNTRRSFDVENYKSGERTENIIADPPIGYGKVQEWRYLKGVPRSE
;
A
#
# COMPACT_ATOMS: atom_id res chain seq x y z
N MET A 1 18.60 -22.52 -7.36
CA MET A 1 18.61 -21.50 -6.30
C MET A 1 17.16 -21.15 -6.03
N LYS A 2 16.59 -21.49 -4.86
CA LYS A 2 15.18 -21.18 -4.55
C LYS A 2 15.09 -19.68 -4.29
N ASN A 3 14.16 -19.02 -4.97
CA ASN A 3 13.94 -17.59 -4.88
C ASN A 3 13.56 -17.25 -3.43
N ASN A 4 14.43 -16.51 -2.72
CA ASN A 4 14.23 -16.10 -1.33
C ASN A 4 13.29 -14.88 -1.25
N GLN A 5 12.18 -14.90 -1.99
CA GLN A 5 11.14 -13.87 -1.82
C GLN A 5 10.39 -14.14 -0.52
N THR A 6 10.31 -13.13 0.34
CA THR A 6 9.53 -13.17 1.57
C THR A 6 8.07 -13.44 1.23
N ASP A 7 7.54 -14.58 1.68
CA ASP A 7 6.13 -14.92 1.51
C ASP A 7 5.30 -14.29 2.64
N PHE A 8 4.87 -13.05 2.41
CA PHE A 8 4.05 -12.30 3.36
C PHE A 8 2.69 -12.95 3.61
N LEU A 9 2.13 -13.71 2.67
CA LEU A 9 0.87 -14.42 2.90
C LEU A 9 1.04 -15.53 3.94
N ARG A 10 2.14 -16.28 3.85
CA ARG A 10 2.48 -17.30 4.86
C ARG A 10 2.76 -16.67 6.23
N ILE A 11 3.50 -15.56 6.27
CA ILE A 11 3.81 -14.84 7.52
C ILE A 11 2.51 -14.35 8.18
N GLY A 12 1.61 -13.77 7.39
CA GLY A 12 0.34 -13.24 7.88
C GLY A 12 -0.54 -14.31 8.53
N GLN A 13 -0.61 -15.51 7.93
CA GLN A 13 -1.31 -16.65 8.53
C GLN A 13 -0.63 -17.14 9.82
N GLN A 14 0.70 -17.26 9.82
CA GLN A 14 1.45 -17.74 10.99
C GLN A 14 1.35 -16.79 12.19
N LYS A 15 1.30 -15.48 11.93
CA LYS A 15 1.22 -14.45 12.97
C LYS A 15 -0.21 -14.02 13.32
N GLY A 16 -1.21 -14.55 12.62
CA GLY A 16 -2.62 -14.24 12.88
C GLY A 16 -3.04 -12.83 12.44
N TYR A 17 -2.42 -12.27 11.41
CA TYR A 17 -2.89 -11.03 10.78
C TYR A 17 -4.01 -11.28 9.78
N ILE A 18 -3.95 -12.45 9.13
CA ILE A 18 -4.94 -12.91 8.16
C ILE A 18 -5.22 -14.40 8.38
N GLU A 19 -6.40 -14.85 7.98
CA GLU A 19 -6.79 -16.24 7.98
C GLU A 19 -7.42 -16.60 6.62
N LEU A 20 -7.06 -17.76 6.08
CA LEU A 20 -7.72 -18.31 4.89
C LEU A 20 -8.83 -19.28 5.33
N LEU A 21 -10.07 -18.93 4.99
CA LEU A 21 -11.28 -19.67 5.29
C LEU A 21 -11.81 -20.37 4.04
N ASN A 22 -12.78 -21.27 4.22
CA ASN A 22 -13.51 -21.94 3.13
C ASN A 22 -12.55 -22.56 2.09
N GLU A 23 -11.61 -23.38 2.57
CA GLU A 23 -10.60 -24.06 1.75
C GLU A 23 -9.73 -23.07 0.93
N GLY A 24 -9.54 -21.85 1.45
CA GLY A 24 -8.73 -20.82 0.80
C GLY A 24 -9.47 -19.96 -0.22
N THR A 25 -10.80 -20.04 -0.29
CA THR A 25 -11.60 -19.18 -1.19
C THR A 25 -11.94 -17.82 -0.57
N THR A 26 -11.83 -17.69 0.76
CA THR A 26 -12.11 -16.46 1.50
C THR A 26 -10.92 -16.11 2.37
N ILE A 27 -10.54 -14.83 2.40
CA ILE A 27 -9.55 -14.30 3.35
C ILE A 27 -10.27 -13.46 4.41
N HIS A 28 -9.87 -13.62 5.66
CA HIS A 28 -10.28 -12.79 6.78
C HIS A 28 -9.08 -11.99 7.27
N TYR A 29 -9.21 -10.67 7.29
CA TYR A 29 -8.26 -9.75 7.90
C TYR A 29 -8.66 -9.52 9.34
N ILE A 30 -7.80 -9.94 10.28
CA ILE A 30 -8.18 -10.10 11.69
C ILE A 30 -8.40 -8.73 12.37
N ALA A 31 -7.45 -7.80 12.27
CA ALA A 31 -7.55 -6.51 12.95
C ALA A 31 -8.69 -5.60 12.44
N PRO A 32 -8.92 -5.43 11.11
CA PRO A 32 -10.07 -4.67 10.62
C PRO A 32 -11.38 -5.47 10.67
N ASP A 33 -11.33 -6.77 11.00
CA ASP A 33 -12.44 -7.72 10.98
C ASP A 33 -13.25 -7.71 9.67
N LYS A 34 -12.54 -7.88 8.55
CA LYS A 34 -13.13 -7.84 7.20
C LYS A 34 -12.83 -9.10 6.40
N LYS A 35 -13.79 -9.54 5.59
CA LYS A 35 -13.70 -10.77 4.80
C LYS A 35 -13.91 -10.49 3.33
N TYR A 36 -13.06 -11.07 2.50
CA TYR A 36 -13.07 -10.87 1.06
C TYR A 36 -12.81 -12.17 0.30
N ARG A 37 -13.16 -12.16 -0.99
CA ARG A 37 -12.98 -13.31 -1.87
C ARG A 37 -11.52 -13.43 -2.31
N PHE A 38 -10.81 -14.41 -1.75
CA PHE A 38 -9.39 -14.61 -2.03
C PHE A 38 -9.10 -15.22 -3.42
N THR A 39 -10.12 -15.72 -4.11
CA THR A 39 -9.97 -16.14 -5.51
C THR A 39 -9.76 -14.96 -6.46
N ASP A 40 -10.05 -13.73 -6.01
CA ASP A 40 -9.74 -12.52 -6.76
C ASP A 40 -8.23 -12.29 -6.85
N PRO A 41 -7.65 -12.16 -8.06
CA PRO A 41 -6.21 -11.91 -8.21
C PRO A 41 -5.72 -10.62 -7.54
N GLU A 42 -6.55 -9.57 -7.50
CA GLU A 42 -6.19 -8.30 -6.85
C GLU A 42 -6.15 -8.44 -5.32
N GLU A 43 -7.09 -9.18 -4.75
CA GLU A 43 -7.14 -9.47 -3.31
C GLU A 43 -5.90 -10.21 -2.83
N LYS A 44 -5.29 -11.06 -3.67
CA LYS A 44 -4.01 -11.72 -3.35
C LYS A 44 -2.85 -10.74 -3.24
N VAL A 45 -2.85 -9.67 -4.03
CA VAL A 45 -1.85 -8.60 -3.97
C VAL A 45 -2.11 -7.75 -2.73
N ARG A 46 -3.36 -7.36 -2.49
CA ARG A 46 -3.80 -6.62 -1.29
C ARG A 46 -3.41 -7.33 0.00
N ALA A 47 -3.65 -8.64 0.09
CA ALA A 47 -3.31 -9.45 1.26
C ALA A 47 -1.82 -9.48 1.58
N ARG A 48 -0.98 -9.66 0.55
CA ARG A 48 0.48 -9.66 0.72
C ARG A 48 0.97 -8.29 1.16
N PHE A 49 0.49 -7.23 0.51
CA PHE A 49 0.92 -5.88 0.81
C PHE A 49 0.43 -5.39 2.18
N TYR A 50 -0.78 -5.79 2.60
CA TYR A 50 -1.28 -5.57 3.97
C TYR A 50 -0.31 -6.13 5.02
N VAL A 51 0.16 -7.36 4.84
CA VAL A 51 1.11 -7.97 5.78
C VAL A 51 2.50 -7.33 5.67
N GLU A 52 2.93 -6.93 4.48
CA GLU A 52 4.18 -6.18 4.30
C GLU A 52 4.15 -4.82 5.02
N LEU A 53 3.03 -4.09 4.96
CA LEU A 53 2.84 -2.84 5.70
C LEU A 53 3.03 -3.02 7.22
N ILE A 54 2.60 -4.17 7.76
CA ILE A 54 2.75 -4.48 9.19
C ILE A 54 4.19 -4.92 9.51
N GLU A 55 4.71 -5.89 8.76
CA GLU A 55 5.94 -6.60 9.12
C GLU A 55 7.21 -5.87 8.70
N HIS A 56 7.19 -5.27 7.50
CA HIS A 56 8.34 -4.58 6.94
C HIS A 56 8.30 -3.09 7.28
N PHE A 57 7.15 -2.44 7.03
CA PHE A 57 7.00 -1.01 7.26
C PHE A 57 6.61 -0.65 8.70
N GLN A 58 6.37 -1.64 9.57
CA GLN A 58 6.13 -1.46 11.00
C GLN A 58 4.90 -0.59 11.32
N TYR A 59 3.90 -0.56 10.43
CA TYR A 59 2.63 0.07 10.74
C TYR A 59 1.78 -0.84 11.63
N SER A 60 1.12 -0.26 12.63
CA SER A 60 0.24 -1.01 13.51
C SER A 60 -0.96 -1.55 12.72
N GLN A 61 -1.21 -2.86 12.78
CA GLN A 61 -2.39 -3.47 12.14
C GLN A 61 -3.72 -2.84 12.57
N ASN A 62 -3.79 -2.28 13.79
CA ASN A 62 -4.98 -1.61 14.32
C ASN A 62 -5.20 -0.24 13.67
N ARG A 63 -4.18 0.31 13.01
CA ARG A 63 -4.21 1.56 12.24
C ARG A 63 -4.25 1.32 10.74
N ILE A 64 -4.59 0.12 10.30
CA ILE A 64 -4.81 -0.18 8.89
C ILE A 64 -6.29 -0.55 8.71
N ASP A 65 -6.89 -0.08 7.64
CA ASP A 65 -8.23 -0.48 7.25
C ASP A 65 -8.33 -0.69 5.73
N LEU A 66 -9.34 -1.45 5.32
CA LEU A 66 -9.55 -1.90 3.95
C LEU A 66 -10.86 -1.36 3.39
N GLU A 67 -10.93 -1.13 2.08
CA GLU A 67 -12.14 -0.64 1.39
C GLU A 67 -12.71 0.61 2.07
N VAL A 68 -11.83 1.58 2.34
CA VAL A 68 -12.19 2.80 3.08
C VAL A 68 -12.95 3.75 2.18
N ARG A 69 -14.11 4.22 2.67
CA ARG A 69 -14.97 5.12 1.90
C ARG A 69 -14.32 6.49 1.70
N VAL A 70 -14.19 6.89 0.44
CA VAL A 70 -13.63 8.19 0.06
C VAL A 70 -14.74 9.24 0.00
N PRO A 71 -14.64 10.35 0.77
CA PRO A 71 -15.66 11.39 0.80
C PRO A 71 -15.60 12.26 -0.47
N ARG A 72 -16.40 11.93 -1.48
CA ARG A 72 -16.60 12.74 -2.70
C ARG A 72 -18.05 12.64 -3.21
N ARG A 73 -18.44 13.47 -4.19
CA ARG A 73 -19.79 13.42 -4.80
C ARG A 73 -20.03 12.03 -5.43
N THR A 74 -21.25 11.52 -5.24
CA THR A 74 -21.71 10.18 -5.62
C THR A 74 -21.36 9.82 -7.07
N PRO A 75 -20.90 8.59 -7.35
CA PRO A 75 -20.66 7.49 -6.42
C PRO A 75 -19.36 7.65 -5.59
N SER A 76 -19.44 7.26 -4.32
CA SER A 76 -18.27 7.15 -3.45
C SER A 76 -17.38 6.01 -3.92
N ASP A 77 -16.10 6.28 -4.16
CA ASP A 77 -15.10 5.24 -4.38
C ASP A 77 -14.60 4.71 -3.03
N LEU A 78 -14.03 3.51 -3.07
CA LEU A 78 -13.37 2.86 -1.94
C LEU A 78 -11.87 2.84 -2.21
N ALA A 79 -11.07 3.18 -1.22
CA ALA A 79 -9.62 2.99 -1.25
C ALA A 79 -9.28 1.59 -0.73
N ASP A 80 -8.42 0.86 -1.42
CA ASP A 80 -8.15 -0.56 -1.12
C ASP A 80 -7.56 -0.76 0.28
N ILE A 81 -6.54 0.03 0.62
CA ILE A 81 -5.91 0.05 1.93
C ILE A 81 -5.67 1.50 2.35
N VAL A 82 -5.99 1.83 3.59
CA VAL A 82 -5.58 3.08 4.23
C VAL A 82 -4.83 2.77 5.52
N VAL A 83 -3.62 3.31 5.65
CA VAL A 83 -2.86 3.36 6.90
C VAL A 83 -3.14 4.70 7.56
N PHE A 84 -3.41 4.73 8.86
CA PHE A 84 -3.71 5.91 9.64
C PHE A 84 -2.60 6.23 10.64
N GLN A 85 -2.39 7.51 10.97
CA GLN A 85 -1.43 7.91 12.00
C GLN A 85 -1.93 7.63 13.42
N ASP A 86 -3.25 7.65 13.62
CA ASP A 86 -3.90 7.53 14.93
C ASP A 86 -4.73 6.24 15.09
N ASP A 87 -4.92 5.80 16.34
CA ASP A 87 -5.72 4.62 16.67
C ASP A 87 -7.23 4.80 16.42
N GLY A 88 -7.69 6.05 16.32
CA GLY A 88 -9.08 6.37 15.98
C GLY A 88 -9.38 6.30 14.47
N LYS A 89 -8.36 6.04 13.64
CA LYS A 89 -8.44 6.02 12.17
C LYS A 89 -9.05 7.30 11.58
N LYS A 90 -8.62 8.46 12.08
CA LYS A 90 -9.12 9.79 11.67
C LYS A 90 -8.14 10.55 10.79
N ASP A 91 -6.87 10.16 10.82
CA ASP A 91 -5.78 10.83 10.12
C ASP A 91 -5.12 9.87 9.11
N PRO A 92 -5.60 9.82 7.85
CA PRO A 92 -5.03 8.98 6.81
C PRO A 92 -3.57 9.37 6.54
N PHE A 93 -2.69 8.39 6.59
CA PHE A 93 -1.26 8.54 6.32
C PHE A 93 -0.90 8.05 4.91
N ILE A 94 -1.29 6.83 4.58
CA ILE A 94 -0.97 6.19 3.30
C ILE A 94 -2.27 5.70 2.68
N VAL A 95 -2.46 5.98 1.40
CA VAL A 95 -3.53 5.41 0.59
C VAL A 95 -2.92 4.51 -0.46
N VAL A 96 -3.37 3.26 -0.51
CA VAL A 96 -2.87 2.25 -1.44
C VAL A 96 -3.96 1.88 -2.43
N GLU A 97 -3.59 1.82 -3.70
CA GLU A 97 -4.34 1.18 -4.77
C GLU A 97 -3.65 -0.13 -5.15
N CYS A 98 -4.37 -1.23 -5.07
CA CYS A 98 -3.94 -2.55 -5.48
C CYS A 98 -4.46 -2.86 -6.88
N LYS A 99 -3.65 -3.60 -7.64
CA LYS A 99 -4.06 -4.23 -8.89
C LYS A 99 -3.55 -5.65 -8.92
N LYS A 100 -4.21 -6.49 -9.72
CA LYS A 100 -3.68 -7.83 -10.04
C LYS A 100 -2.26 -7.74 -10.62
N ASP A 101 -1.50 -8.83 -10.53
CA ASP A 101 -0.19 -8.91 -11.16
C ASP A 101 -0.29 -8.79 -12.69
N GLU A 102 0.82 -8.42 -13.34
CA GLU A 102 0.97 -8.38 -14.80
C GLU A 102 -0.04 -7.47 -15.54
N ILE A 103 -0.46 -6.36 -14.93
CA ILE A 103 -1.27 -5.34 -15.64
C ILE A 103 -0.45 -4.55 -16.67
N SER A 104 -1.13 -3.99 -17.66
CA SER A 104 -0.52 -3.12 -18.65
C SER A 104 -0.01 -1.79 -18.04
N GLU A 105 0.92 -1.12 -18.72
CA GLU A 105 1.36 0.22 -18.32
C GLU A 105 0.21 1.23 -18.28
N ALA A 106 -0.78 1.08 -19.17
CA ALA A 106 -1.94 1.96 -19.21
C ALA A 106 -2.83 1.77 -17.96
N GLU A 107 -3.10 0.51 -17.57
CA GLU A 107 -3.79 0.19 -16.32
C GLU A 107 -3.00 0.68 -15.10
N PHE A 108 -1.66 0.54 -15.11
CA PHE A 108 -0.83 1.01 -14.01
C PHE A 108 -0.88 2.54 -13.88
N LYS A 109 -0.88 3.28 -15.00
CA LYS A 109 -1.06 4.74 -15.00
C LYS A 109 -2.45 5.14 -14.50
N GLN A 110 -3.50 4.40 -14.84
CA GLN A 110 -4.84 4.65 -14.32
C GLN A 110 -4.90 4.41 -12.80
N ALA A 111 -4.26 3.35 -12.32
CA ALA A 111 -4.16 3.06 -10.88
C ALA A 111 -3.42 4.17 -10.12
N ILE A 112 -2.40 4.81 -10.73
CA ILE A 112 -1.76 6.00 -10.15
C ILE A 112 -2.80 7.12 -9.99
N GLU A 113 -3.59 7.43 -11.01
CA GLU A 113 -4.60 8.50 -10.90
C GLU A 113 -5.70 8.17 -9.88
N GLN A 114 -6.09 6.90 -9.75
CA GLN A 114 -7.00 6.44 -8.69
C GLN A 114 -6.40 6.65 -7.30
N ALA A 115 -5.15 6.21 -7.09
CA ALA A 115 -4.44 6.39 -5.82
C ALA A 115 -4.33 7.87 -5.44
N PHE A 116 -3.97 8.75 -6.38
CA PHE A 116 -3.91 10.19 -6.13
C PHE A 116 -5.28 10.80 -5.86
N GLY A 117 -6.32 10.42 -6.61
CA GLY A 117 -7.68 10.91 -6.39
C GLY A 117 -8.20 10.55 -4.99
N ASN A 118 -7.97 9.31 -4.57
CA ASN A 118 -8.35 8.81 -3.26
C ASN A 118 -7.51 9.48 -2.15
N CYS A 119 -6.19 9.54 -2.33
CA CYS A 119 -5.27 10.15 -1.37
C CYS A 119 -5.59 11.63 -1.12
N ASN A 120 -5.78 12.43 -2.17
CA ASN A 120 -6.15 13.85 -2.02
C ASN A 120 -7.50 14.03 -1.33
N SER A 121 -8.49 13.19 -1.66
CA SER A 121 -9.83 13.26 -1.06
C SER A 121 -9.83 12.89 0.42
N LEU A 122 -8.99 11.94 0.81
CA LEU A 122 -8.79 11.51 2.19
C LEU A 122 -7.79 12.39 2.96
N ARG A 123 -7.07 13.29 2.27
CA ARG A 123 -5.94 14.07 2.81
C ARG A 123 -4.79 13.19 3.32
N GLY A 124 -4.52 12.09 2.61
CA GLY A 124 -3.38 11.22 2.88
C GLY A 124 -2.04 11.89 2.55
N HIS A 125 -0.98 11.44 3.20
CA HIS A 125 0.37 11.98 3.01
C HIS A 125 1.09 11.31 1.84
N TYR A 126 0.90 10.00 1.70
CA TYR A 126 1.54 9.18 0.67
C TYR A 126 0.52 8.38 -0.12
N ALA A 127 0.79 8.20 -1.41
CA ALA A 127 0.04 7.30 -2.28
C ALA A 127 0.94 6.16 -2.74
N ILE A 128 0.41 4.94 -2.79
CA ILE A 128 1.12 3.77 -3.30
C ILE A 128 0.24 3.04 -4.30
N VAL A 129 0.83 2.63 -5.42
CA VAL A 129 0.23 1.64 -6.32
C VAL A 129 1.05 0.37 -6.25
N VAL A 130 0.39 -0.77 -6.08
CA VAL A 130 1.03 -2.09 -6.07
C VAL A 130 0.32 -3.05 -7.03
N ALA A 131 1.09 -3.70 -7.89
CA ALA A 131 0.65 -4.72 -8.84
C ALA A 131 1.67 -5.87 -8.84
N GLY A 132 1.35 -6.94 -8.12
CA GLY A 132 2.29 -8.04 -7.89
C GLY A 132 3.56 -7.56 -7.19
N ASN A 133 4.71 -7.72 -7.85
CA ASN A 133 6.01 -7.24 -7.36
C ASN A 133 6.35 -5.81 -7.80
N THR A 134 5.51 -5.19 -8.63
CA THR A 134 5.71 -3.79 -9.07
C THR A 134 5.04 -2.85 -8.09
N ARG A 135 5.80 -1.88 -7.55
CA ARG A 135 5.25 -0.81 -6.73
C ARG A 135 5.74 0.56 -7.17
N ARG A 136 4.93 1.58 -6.92
CA ARG A 136 5.35 2.98 -7.00
C ARG A 136 4.74 3.77 -5.85
N SER A 137 5.58 4.55 -5.18
CA SER A 137 5.22 5.33 -4.01
C SER A 137 5.41 6.82 -4.30
N PHE A 138 4.57 7.66 -3.72
CA PHE A 138 4.56 9.10 -3.96
C PHE A 138 4.40 9.89 -2.66
N ASP A 139 5.12 11.00 -2.54
CA ASP A 139 4.88 12.06 -1.54
C ASP A 139 3.80 13.01 -2.05
N VAL A 140 2.58 12.87 -1.51
CA VAL A 140 1.43 13.67 -1.93
C VAL A 140 1.34 14.96 -1.11
N GLU A 141 1.72 14.92 0.16
CA GLU A 141 1.62 16.05 1.09
C GLU A 141 2.50 17.24 0.67
N ASN A 142 3.76 16.96 0.29
CA ASN A 142 4.76 18.01 0.08
C ASN A 142 4.79 18.56 -1.36
N TYR A 143 3.89 18.09 -2.23
CA TYR A 143 3.86 18.45 -3.63
C TYR A 143 2.46 18.91 -4.07
N LYS A 144 2.42 19.60 -5.21
CA LYS A 144 1.13 20.02 -5.81
C LYS A 144 0.38 18.79 -6.32
N SER A 145 -0.95 18.82 -6.27
CA SER A 145 -1.81 17.69 -6.62
C SER A 145 -1.65 17.15 -8.05
N GLY A 146 -1.11 17.95 -8.98
CA GLY A 146 -0.79 17.53 -10.35
C GLY A 146 0.62 16.96 -10.57
N GLU A 147 1.49 16.95 -9.55
CA GLU A 147 2.86 16.41 -9.66
C GLU A 147 2.85 14.87 -9.71
N ARG A 148 3.68 14.29 -10.58
CA ARG A 148 3.77 12.83 -10.82
C ARG A 148 5.19 12.33 -11.07
N THR A 149 6.17 13.21 -11.06
CA THR A 149 7.56 12.96 -11.43
C THR A 149 8.48 13.22 -10.25
N GLU A 150 8.49 14.45 -9.74
CA GLU A 150 9.40 14.86 -8.66
C GLU A 150 8.97 14.35 -7.29
N ASN A 151 7.74 13.90 -7.16
CA ASN A 151 7.19 13.35 -5.94
C ASN A 151 7.31 11.82 -5.83
N ILE A 152 7.95 11.16 -6.79
CA ILE A 152 8.22 9.72 -6.71
C ILE A 152 9.25 9.48 -5.59
N ILE A 153 8.88 8.65 -4.63
CA ILE A 153 9.77 8.20 -3.56
C ILE A 153 9.96 6.69 -3.66
N ALA A 154 11.05 6.17 -3.10
CA ALA A 154 11.26 4.72 -3.07
C ALA A 154 10.20 4.04 -2.21
N ASP A 155 10.05 4.51 -0.97
CA ASP A 155 9.15 3.95 0.02
C ASP A 155 8.73 5.03 1.04
N PRO A 156 7.52 4.91 1.64
CA PRO A 156 7.08 5.80 2.71
C PRO A 156 7.90 5.59 4.00
N PRO A 157 7.78 6.48 5.00
CA PRO A 157 8.53 6.36 6.24
C PRO A 157 8.15 5.14 7.09
N ILE A 158 9.11 4.26 7.39
CA ILE A 158 8.90 3.13 8.31
C ILE A 158 8.40 3.64 9.67
N GLY A 159 7.33 3.02 10.20
CA GLY A 159 6.81 3.29 11.53
C GLY A 159 6.40 4.75 11.76
N TYR A 160 5.92 5.45 10.73
CA TYR A 160 5.55 6.87 10.77
C TYR A 160 6.74 7.83 10.98
N GLY A 161 7.97 7.36 10.72
CA GLY A 161 9.19 8.17 10.83
C GLY A 161 9.34 9.23 9.72
N LYS A 162 10.57 9.61 9.41
CA LYS A 162 10.88 10.45 8.23
C LYS A 162 11.19 9.58 7.01
N VAL A 163 10.85 10.07 5.81
CA VAL A 163 11.16 9.38 4.54
C VAL A 163 12.67 9.14 4.46
N GLN A 164 13.07 7.94 4.06
CA GLN A 164 14.48 7.68 3.76
C GLN A 164 14.85 8.37 2.43
N GLU A 165 15.63 9.45 2.50
CA GLU A 165 16.20 10.07 1.31
C GLU A 165 17.28 9.14 0.70
N TRP A 166 17.03 8.64 -0.51
CA TRP A 166 18.09 8.00 -1.28
C TRP A 166 19.04 9.08 -1.82
N ARG A 167 20.25 9.16 -1.24
CA ARG A 167 21.34 9.90 -1.88
C ARG A 167 21.85 9.11 -3.09
N TYR A 168 21.51 9.57 -4.29
CA TYR A 168 22.31 9.28 -5.47
C TYR A 168 23.72 9.88 -5.26
N LEU A 169 24.69 9.07 -4.83
CA LEU A 169 26.10 9.45 -4.90
C LEU A 169 26.58 9.29 -6.34
N LYS A 170 26.37 10.33 -7.15
CA LYS A 170 26.97 10.42 -8.48
C LYS A 170 28.42 10.89 -8.32
N GLY A 171 29.36 9.93 -8.40
CA GLY A 171 30.75 10.17 -8.82
C GLY A 171 31.73 10.74 -7.77
N VAL A 172 32.04 9.97 -6.73
CA VAL A 172 33.29 10.20 -5.97
C VAL A 172 34.29 9.12 -6.36
N PRO A 173 35.43 9.43 -7.00
CA PRO A 173 36.50 8.46 -7.21
C PRO A 173 37.05 8.04 -5.85
N ARG A 174 37.23 6.74 -5.63
CA ARG A 174 38.04 6.26 -4.50
C ARG A 174 39.46 6.78 -4.70
N SER A 175 39.91 7.66 -3.82
CA SER A 175 41.31 7.98 -3.64
C SER A 175 42.00 6.83 -2.90
N GLU A 176 43.03 6.26 -3.52
CA GLU A 176 44.21 5.76 -2.81
C GLU A 176 45.30 6.84 -2.89
#